data_AF-A0A6N7V4N7-F1
#
_entry.id   AF-A0A6N7V4N7-F1
#
_cell.length_a   1.000
_cell.length_b   1.000
_cell.length_c   1.000
_cell.angle_alpha   90.00
_cell.angle_beta   90.00
_cell.angle_gamma   90.00
#
_symmetry.space_group_name_H-M   'P 1'
#
loop_
_entity.id
_entity.type
_entity.pdbx_description
1 polymer ?
#
loop_
_entity_poly.entity_id
_entity_poly.type
_entity_poly.pdbx_seq_one_letter_code
_entity_poly.pdbx_strand_id
1 'polypeptide(L)'
;MFDQNGEPVYKIKECIDTFTYSYKDDYGNVITRNIIEKRTVTYNFSLAKKKLKEINRMIEKAKAHRACQAKKEEYGESSKYMQFLDDQGKNIKPQLNQKAIDKDKELAGYHMLVTSEINMSSKDIYNAYHQLW
;
A
#
# COMPACT_ATOMS: atom_id res chain seq x y z
N MET A 1 -13.43 15.43 5.74
CA MET A 1 -13.70 15.88 7.13
C MET A 1 -12.67 16.94 7.47
N PHE A 2 -13.11 18.03 8.09
CA PHE A 2 -12.24 19.11 8.55
C PHE A 2 -12.17 19.08 10.08
N ASP A 3 -11.06 19.56 10.64
CA ASP A 3 -10.93 19.74 12.09
C ASP A 3 -11.61 21.04 12.55
N GLN A 4 -11.48 21.37 13.83
CA GLN A 4 -12.03 22.59 14.44
C GLN A 4 -11.40 23.88 13.89
N ASN A 5 -10.22 23.77 13.27
CA ASN A 5 -9.51 24.89 12.65
C ASN A 5 -9.80 25.02 11.15
N GLY A 6 -10.64 24.13 10.60
CA GLY A 6 -10.95 24.09 9.16
C GLY A 6 -9.87 23.40 8.32
N GLU A 7 -8.92 22.67 8.92
CA GLU A 7 -7.91 21.90 8.19
C GLU A 7 -8.46 20.54 7.75
N PRO A 8 -8.19 20.09 6.50
CA PRO A 8 -8.68 18.79 6.03
C PRO A 8 -7.94 17.64 6.72
N VAL A 9 -8.69 16.81 7.47
CA VAL A 9 -8.16 15.66 8.23
C VAL A 9 -8.06 14.42 7.36
N TYR A 10 -9.14 14.11 6.63
CA TYR A 10 -9.18 13.00 5.68
C TYR A 10 -10.26 13.18 4.62
N LYS A 11 -10.08 12.48 3.50
CA LYS A 11 -11.09 12.26 2.45
C LYS A 11 -11.58 10.81 2.50
N ILE A 12 -12.82 10.56 2.11
CA ILE A 12 -13.41 9.23 2.08
C ILE A 12 -14.20 9.04 0.79
N LYS A 13 -14.15 7.83 0.23
CA LYS A 13 -14.95 7.40 -0.91
C LYS A 13 -15.39 5.96 -0.68
N GLU A 14 -16.64 5.66 -1.01
CA GLU A 14 -17.18 4.30 -0.97
C GLU A 14 -17.62 3.81 -2.35
N CYS A 15 -17.68 2.49 -2.46
CA CYS A 15 -18.24 1.76 -3.58
C CYS A 15 -18.89 0.49 -3.03
N ILE A 16 -20.09 0.17 -3.50
CA ILE A 16 -20.72 -1.12 -3.31
C ILE A 16 -20.77 -1.76 -4.69
N ASP A 17 -20.16 -2.93 -4.83
CA ASP A 17 -20.10 -3.63 -6.10
C ASP A 17 -20.03 -5.15 -5.88
N THR A 18 -20.21 -5.90 -6.96
CA THR A 18 -20.06 -7.34 -6.99
C THR A 18 -18.65 -7.71 -7.43
N PHE A 19 -17.93 -8.40 -6.57
CA PHE A 19 -16.56 -8.86 -6.83
C PHE A 19 -16.54 -10.36 -7.02
N THR A 20 -15.84 -10.81 -8.06
CA THR A 20 -15.66 -12.23 -8.36
C THR A 20 -14.38 -12.74 -7.71
N TYR A 21 -14.51 -13.78 -6.91
CA TYR A 21 -13.40 -14.49 -6.28
C TYR A 21 -13.35 -15.92 -6.77
N SER A 22 -12.15 -16.43 -7.01
CA SER A 22 -11.93 -17.83 -7.34
C SER A 22 -10.90 -18.46 -6.41
N TYR A 23 -11.17 -19.70 -6.01
CA TYR A 23 -10.26 -20.51 -5.22
C TYR A 23 -10.32 -21.97 -5.67
N LYS A 24 -9.25 -22.73 -5.38
CA LYS A 24 -9.25 -24.18 -5.57
C LYS A 24 -9.74 -24.84 -4.29
N ASP A 25 -10.67 -25.78 -4.40
CA ASP A 25 -11.07 -26.63 -3.29
C ASP A 25 -10.00 -27.70 -2.99
N ASP A 26 -10.24 -28.49 -1.94
CA ASP A 26 -9.35 -29.58 -1.51
C ASP A 26 -9.17 -30.68 -2.57
N TYR A 27 -10.06 -30.72 -3.58
CA TYR A 27 -10.03 -31.68 -4.69
C TYR A 27 -9.42 -31.08 -5.96
N GLY A 28 -8.96 -29.82 -5.92
CA GLY A 28 -8.35 -29.11 -7.04
C GLY A 28 -9.32 -28.46 -8.02
N ASN A 29 -10.63 -28.50 -7.76
CA ASN A 29 -11.64 -27.85 -8.60
C ASN A 29 -11.62 -26.33 -8.37
N VAL A 30 -11.73 -25.56 -9.45
CA VAL A 30 -11.83 -24.10 -9.36
C VAL A 30 -13.28 -23.70 -9.06
N ILE A 31 -13.51 -23.20 -7.84
CA ILE A 31 -14.79 -22.64 -7.43
C ILE A 31 -14.73 -21.12 -7.64
N THR A 32 -15.74 -20.58 -8.33
CA THR A 32 -15.90 -19.14 -8.55
C THR A 32 -17.15 -18.63 -7.87
N ARG A 33 -17.06 -17.54 -7.11
CA ARG A 33 -18.17 -16.92 -6.39
C ARG A 33 -18.20 -15.41 -6.63
N ASN A 34 -19.40 -14.87 -6.75
CA ASN A 34 -19.65 -13.44 -6.81
C ASN A 34 -20.14 -12.99 -5.44
N ILE A 35 -19.46 -12.01 -4.85
CA ILE A 35 -19.76 -11.49 -3.52
C ILE A 35 -20.04 -10.00 -3.64
N ILE A 36 -21.17 -9.56 -3.07
CA ILE A 36 -21.48 -8.13 -2.96
C ILE A 36 -20.74 -7.60 -1.74
N GLU A 37 -19.90 -6.60 -1.95
CA GLU A 37 -19.08 -6.02 -0.88
C GLU A 37 -19.07 -4.51 -0.98
N LYS A 38 -18.93 -3.86 0.18
CA LYS A 38 -18.66 -2.44 0.28
C LYS A 38 -17.17 -2.21 0.50
N ARG A 39 -16.58 -1.38 -0.36
CA ARG A 39 -15.20 -0.91 -0.25
C ARG A 39 -15.18 0.55 0.15
N THR A 40 -14.58 0.85 1.30
CA THR A 40 -14.43 2.21 1.81
C THR A 40 -12.96 2.58 1.78
N VAL A 41 -12.60 3.58 0.98
CA VAL A 41 -11.24 4.10 0.86
C VAL A 41 -11.15 5.44 1.59
N THR A 42 -10.15 5.57 2.45
CA THR A 42 -9.84 6.82 3.14
C THR A 42 -8.45 7.31 2.76
N TYR A 43 -8.30 8.62 2.67
CA TYR A 43 -7.03 9.30 2.48
C TYR A 43 -6.79 10.24 3.65
N ASN A 44 -5.79 9.93 4.49
CA ASN A 44 -5.44 10.74 5.66
C ASN A 44 -4.19 11.59 5.36
N PHE A 45 -4.31 12.92 5.50
CA PHE A 45 -3.26 13.86 5.13
C PHE A 45 -2.02 13.77 6.04
N SER A 46 -2.22 13.60 7.35
CA SER A 46 -1.11 13.46 8.30
C SER A 46 -0.36 12.15 8.07
N LEU A 47 -1.09 11.07 7.83
CA LEU A 47 -0.52 9.77 7.50
C LEU A 47 0.25 9.82 6.17
N ALA A 48 -0.29 10.48 5.15
CA ALA A 48 0.40 10.67 3.88
C ALA A 48 1.77 11.35 4.08
N LYS A 49 1.80 12.47 4.83
CA LYS A 49 3.05 13.17 5.15
C LYS A 49 4.05 12.26 5.87
N LYS A 50 3.60 11.48 6.87
CA LYS A 50 4.43 10.53 7.61
C LYS A 50 5.00 9.44 6.70
N LYS A 51 4.14 8.79 5.90
CA LYS A 51 4.55 7.72 4.97
C LYS A 51 5.51 8.25 3.89
N LEU A 52 5.27 9.43 3.32
CA LEU A 52 6.17 10.04 2.34
C LEU A 52 7.56 10.34 2.93
N LYS A 53 7.63 10.83 4.17
CA LYS A 53 8.90 11.04 4.87
C LYS A 53 9.66 9.72 5.05
N GLU A 54 8.95 8.67 5.43
CA GLU A 54 9.56 7.34 5.62
C GLU A 54 10.03 6.72 4.31
N ILE A 55 9.24 6.82 3.24
CA ILE A 55 9.64 6.40 1.88
C ILE A 55 10.94 7.12 1.47
N ASN A 56 11.00 8.44 1.64
CA ASN A 56 12.19 9.21 1.30
C ASN A 56 13.40 8.79 2.16
N ARG A 57 13.22 8.54 3.45
CA ARG A 57 14.28 8.03 4.34
C ARG A 57 14.84 6.69 3.84
N MET A 58 13.96 5.77 3.44
CA MET A 58 14.35 4.48 2.89
C MET A 58 15.07 4.59 1.54
N ILE A 59 14.65 5.53 0.68
CA ILE A 59 15.33 5.80 -0.61
C ILE A 59 16.75 6.30 -0.37
N GLU A 60 16.95 7.24 0.56
CA GLU A 60 18.30 7.73 0.88
C GLU A 60 19.18 6.64 1.49
N LYS A 61 18.61 5.78 2.34
CA LYS A 61 19.32 4.59 2.86
C LYS A 61 19.73 3.65 1.73
N ALA A 62 18.85 3.38 0.77
CA ALA A 62 19.16 2.53 -0.39
C ALA A 62 20.27 3.13 -1.26
N LYS A 63 20.25 4.45 -1.49
CA LYS A 63 21.31 5.17 -2.23
C LYS A 63 22.65 5.08 -1.51
N ALA A 64 22.68 5.23 -0.19
CA ALA A 64 23.90 5.11 0.60
C ALA A 64 24.49 3.70 0.53
N HIS A 65 23.66 2.65 0.66
CA HIS A 65 24.11 1.27 0.50
C HIS A 65 24.65 0.99 -0.92
N ARG A 66 24.01 1.56 -1.94
CA ARG A 66 24.50 1.48 -3.33
C ARG A 66 25.86 2.14 -3.50
N ALA A 67 26.06 3.33 -2.92
CA ALA A 67 27.33 4.05 -3.00
C ALA A 67 28.50 3.26 -2.37
N CYS A 68 28.22 2.51 -1.30
CA CYS A 68 29.20 1.64 -0.65
C CYS A 68 29.31 0.24 -1.27
N GLN A 69 28.65 -0.02 -2.40
CA GLN A 69 28.63 -1.33 -3.07
C GLN A 69 28.19 -2.48 -2.15
N ALA A 70 27.23 -2.20 -1.26
CA ALA A 70 26.70 -3.18 -0.32
C ALA A 70 26.09 -4.39 -1.05
N LYS A 71 26.17 -5.57 -0.41
CA LYS A 71 25.49 -6.80 -0.85
C LYS A 71 23.98 -6.67 -0.67
N LYS A 72 23.22 -7.49 -1.39
CA LYS A 72 21.76 -7.45 -1.40
C LYS A 72 21.16 -7.59 0.00
N GLU A 73 21.75 -8.44 0.84
CA GLU A 73 21.30 -8.73 2.21
C GLU A 73 21.43 -7.51 3.12
N GLU A 74 22.36 -6.60 2.84
CA GLU A 74 22.66 -5.43 3.68
C GLU A 74 21.64 -4.29 3.48
N TYR A 75 20.86 -4.30 2.39
CA TYR A 75 19.85 -3.27 2.13
C TYR A 75 18.64 -3.38 3.08
N GLY A 76 18.38 -4.56 3.67
CA GLY A 76 17.24 -4.79 4.55
C GLY A 76 15.91 -4.32 3.92
N GLU A 77 15.10 -3.58 4.67
CA GLU A 77 13.81 -3.02 4.19
C GLU A 77 13.96 -2.09 2.99
N SER A 78 15.09 -1.40 2.85
CA SER A 78 15.34 -0.49 1.72
C SER A 78 15.54 -1.20 0.39
N SER A 79 15.73 -2.53 0.42
CA SER A 79 15.80 -3.38 -0.79
C SER A 79 14.51 -3.33 -1.60
N LYS A 80 13.35 -3.01 -0.99
CA LYS A 80 12.07 -2.83 -1.69
C LYS A 80 12.15 -1.77 -2.81
N TYR A 81 12.99 -0.75 -2.63
CA TYR A 81 13.18 0.32 -3.63
C TYR A 81 14.37 0.09 -4.56
N MET A 82 14.95 -1.11 -4.54
CA MET A 82 16.05 -1.51 -5.39
C MET A 82 15.60 -2.58 -6.38
N GLN A 83 16.21 -2.56 -7.56
CA GLN A 83 16.17 -3.64 -8.53
C GLN A 83 17.60 -4.12 -8.79
N PHE A 84 17.76 -5.42 -8.84
CA PHE A 84 19.04 -6.10 -9.02
C PHE A 84 19.01 -6.73 -10.40
N LEU A 85 19.50 -6.01 -11.40
CA LEU A 85 19.50 -6.47 -12.79
C LEU A 85 20.77 -7.27 -13.03
N ASP A 86 20.61 -8.49 -13.56
CA ASP A 86 21.73 -9.29 -14.04
C ASP A 86 22.11 -8.84 -15.46
N ASP A 87 23.37 -8.51 -15.66
CA ASP A 87 23.94 -8.24 -16.98
C ASP A 87 24.59 -9.53 -17.48
N GLN A 88 23.77 -10.36 -18.15
CA GLN A 88 24.20 -11.58 -18.85
C GLN A 88 25.13 -12.49 -18.02
N GLY A 89 24.80 -12.72 -16.74
CA GLY A 89 25.45 -13.70 -15.88
C GLY A 89 26.82 -13.29 -15.32
N LYS A 90 27.24 -12.02 -15.50
CA LYS A 90 28.55 -11.56 -15.01
C LYS A 90 28.50 -10.65 -13.79
N ASN A 91 27.54 -9.72 -13.70
CA ASN A 91 27.45 -8.79 -12.57
C ASN A 91 26.03 -8.29 -12.35
N ILE A 92 25.56 -8.38 -11.09
CA ILE A 92 24.30 -7.79 -10.66
C ILE A 92 24.52 -6.30 -10.41
N LYS A 93 23.86 -5.44 -11.18
CA LYS A 93 23.92 -3.97 -11.01
C LYS A 93 22.71 -3.49 -10.19
N PRO A 94 22.89 -3.05 -8.93
CA PRO A 94 21.82 -2.47 -8.14
C PRO A 94 21.41 -1.10 -8.71
N GLN A 95 20.12 -0.93 -8.97
CA GLN A 95 19.52 0.33 -9.44
C GLN A 95 18.27 0.65 -8.63
N LEU A 96 17.83 1.91 -8.61
CA LEU A 96 16.57 2.29 -7.98
C LEU A 96 15.39 1.77 -8.80
N ASN A 97 14.42 1.16 -8.12
CA ASN A 97 13.16 0.74 -8.71
C ASN A 97 12.17 1.91 -8.65
N GLN A 98 12.24 2.80 -9.64
CA GLN A 98 11.40 4.00 -9.69
C GLN A 98 9.89 3.65 -9.68
N LYS A 99 9.51 2.56 -10.35
CA LYS A 99 8.12 2.08 -10.37
C LYS A 99 7.60 1.71 -8.98
N ALA A 100 8.41 1.05 -8.16
CA ALA A 100 8.03 0.72 -6.79
C ALA A 100 7.95 1.99 -5.91
N ILE A 101 8.86 2.94 -6.11
CA ILE A 101 8.88 4.22 -5.39
C ILE A 101 7.61 5.03 -5.70
N ASP A 102 7.30 5.22 -6.98
CA ASP A 102 6.16 6.02 -7.42
C ASP A 102 4.84 5.41 -6.93
N LYS A 103 4.70 4.09 -7.04
CA LYS A 103 3.52 3.37 -6.54
C LYS A 103 3.33 3.53 -5.03
N ASP A 104 4.40 3.41 -4.25
CA ASP A 104 4.31 3.60 -2.79
C ASP A 104 3.99 5.06 -2.42
N LYS A 105 4.55 6.03 -3.15
CA LYS A 105 4.25 7.46 -2.96
C LYS A 105 2.80 7.80 -3.33
N GLU A 106 2.30 7.25 -4.43
CA GLU A 106 0.91 7.41 -4.87
C GLU A 106 -0.07 6.86 -3.82
N LEU A 107 0.24 5.70 -3.23
CA LEU A 107 -0.59 5.06 -2.20
C LEU A 107 -0.35 5.61 -0.79
N ALA A 108 0.56 6.56 -0.61
CA ALA A 108 0.91 7.10 0.70
C ALA A 108 -0.29 7.84 1.32
N GLY A 109 -0.80 7.29 2.42
CA GLY A 109 -1.91 7.85 3.19
C GLY A 109 -3.28 7.28 2.84
N TYR A 110 -3.36 6.38 1.84
CA TYR A 110 -4.57 5.63 1.55
C TYR A 110 -4.70 4.40 2.46
N HIS A 111 -5.91 4.16 2.95
CA HIS A 111 -6.35 2.91 3.55
C HIS A 111 -7.65 2.46 2.88
N MET A 112 -7.81 1.16 2.67
CA MET A 112 -9.02 0.57 2.10
C MET A 112 -9.55 -0.48 3.07
N LEU A 113 -10.84 -0.39 3.35
CA LEU A 113 -11.59 -1.37 4.13
C LEU A 113 -12.58 -2.06 3.20
N VAL A 114 -12.61 -3.38 3.27
CA VAL A 114 -13.55 -4.23 2.54
C VAL A 114 -14.45 -4.88 3.57
N THR A 115 -15.77 -4.76 3.39
CA THR A 115 -16.76 -5.27 4.33
C THR A 115 -18.01 -5.77 3.61
N SER A 116 -18.66 -6.80 4.18
CA SER A 116 -19.99 -7.25 3.78
C SER A 116 -21.11 -6.36 4.33
N GLU A 117 -20.81 -5.43 5.24
CA GLU A 117 -21.76 -4.49 5.84
C GLU A 117 -22.15 -3.38 4.85
N ILE A 118 -22.87 -3.75 3.79
CA ILE A 118 -23.19 -2.85 2.66
C ILE A 118 -24.08 -1.67 3.04
N ASN A 119 -24.88 -1.81 4.10
CA ASN A 119 -25.82 -0.79 4.55
C ASN A 119 -25.20 0.21 5.55
N MET A 120 -24.00 -0.10 6.08
CA MET A 120 -23.34 0.76 7.06
C MET A 120 -22.74 1.98 6.37
N SER A 121 -22.82 3.16 6.98
CA SER A 121 -22.25 4.38 6.39
C SER A 121 -20.72 4.31 6.35
N SER A 122 -20.10 4.90 5.32
CA SER A 122 -18.64 5.10 5.26
C SER A 122 -18.03 5.64 6.55
N LYS A 123 -18.75 6.56 7.22
CA LYS A 123 -18.28 7.22 8.43
C LYS A 123 -18.27 6.24 9.61
N ASP A 124 -19.30 5.41 9.74
CA ASP A 124 -19.38 4.42 10.81
C ASP A 124 -18.37 3.30 10.61
N ILE A 125 -18.19 2.83 9.36
CA ILE A 125 -17.12 1.88 8.99
C ILE A 125 -15.75 2.45 9.36
N TYR A 126 -15.49 3.72 9.01
CA TYR A 126 -14.24 4.38 9.34
C TYR A 126 -14.05 4.51 10.86
N ASN A 127 -15.07 4.92 11.59
CA ASN A 127 -15.01 5.07 13.05
C ASN A 127 -14.77 3.73 13.75
N ALA A 128 -15.48 2.67 13.34
CA ALA A 128 -15.30 1.33 13.88
C ALA A 128 -13.87 0.84 13.67
N TYR A 129 -13.29 1.07 12.47
CA TYR A 129 -11.91 0.72 12.20
C TYR A 129 -10.91 1.59 12.99
N HIS A 130 -11.16 2.89 13.10
CA HIS A 130 -10.27 3.80 13.83
C HIS A 130 -10.24 3.54 15.34
N GLN A 131 -11.31 2.94 15.89
CA GLN A 131 -11.37 2.51 17.29
C GLN A 131 -10.62 1.20 17.57
N LEU A 132 -10.24 0.44 16.53
CA LEU A 132 -9.50 -0.81 16.69
C LEU A 132 -7.98 -0.59 16.80
N TRP A 133 -7.48 0.62 16.50
CA TRP A 133 -6.05 1.02 16.55
C TRP A 133 -5.90 2.53 16.81
#